data_AF-A0AAV9M0I1-F1
#
_entry.id   AF-A0AAV9M0I1-F1
#
_cell.length_a   1.000
_cell.length_b   1.000
_cell.length_c   1.000
_cell.angle_alpha   90.00
_cell.angle_beta   90.00
_cell.angle_gamma   90.00
#
_symmetry.space_group_name_H-M   'P 1'
#
loop_
_entity.id
_entity.type
_entity.pdbx_description
1 polymer ?
#
loop_
_entity_poly.entity_id
_entity_poly.type
_entity_poly.pdbx_seq_one_letter_code
_entity_poly.pdbx_strand_id
1 'polypeptide(L)'
;MLVDKLVCRIRTWGTRNLSYTGRTQLVNSILLQVHTYWSSIFLLPKKVLKSSTTVCRNFLWSGQENTSRSPLIAWEKVCRSKKEGGLGIMDCMIWNEAAIAKYVWNIAKKTDNLW
;
A
#
# COMPACT_ATOMS: atom_id res chain seq x y z
N MET A 1 10.84 1.34 -10.56
CA MET A 1 11.45 0.32 -9.69
C MET A 1 10.49 -0.23 -8.62
N LEU A 2 9.93 0.57 -7.71
CA LEU A 2 8.94 0.07 -6.73
C LEU A 2 7.56 -0.21 -7.33
N VAL A 3 6.97 0.81 -7.98
CA VAL A 3 5.66 0.67 -8.65
C VAL A 3 5.71 -0.41 -9.73
N ASP A 4 6.85 -0.54 -10.41
CA ASP A 4 7.07 -1.57 -11.43
C ASP A 4 7.02 -3.00 -10.85
N LYS A 5 7.67 -3.23 -9.70
CA LYS A 5 7.58 -4.50 -8.96
C LYS A 5 6.16 -4.81 -8.50
N LEU A 6 5.42 -3.77 -8.06
CA LEU A 6 4.00 -3.89 -7.69
C LEU A 6 3.15 -4.34 -8.89
N VAL A 7 3.32 -3.65 -10.02
CA VAL A 7 2.61 -3.94 -11.27
C VAL A 7 2.91 -5.36 -11.74
N CYS A 8 4.18 -5.77 -11.73
CA CYS A 8 4.56 -7.11 -12.18
C CYS A 8 3.93 -8.23 -11.32
N ARG A 9 3.89 -8.06 -9.99
CA ARG A 9 3.17 -8.99 -9.09
C ARG A 9 1.67 -8.99 -9.34
N ILE A 10 1.07 -7.82 -9.50
CA ILE A 10 -0.36 -7.67 -9.78
C ILE A 10 -0.73 -8.32 -11.12
N ARG A 11 0.08 -8.15 -12.16
CA ARG A 11 -0.11 -8.82 -13.46
C ARG A 11 -0.08 -10.33 -13.34
N THR A 12 0.84 -10.86 -12.53
CA THR A 12 0.95 -12.30 -12.26
C THR A 12 -0.27 -12.84 -11.50
N TRP A 13 -0.89 -12.01 -10.66
CA TRP A 13 -2.09 -12.41 -9.90
C TRP A 13 -3.39 -12.14 -10.66
N GLY A 14 -3.42 -11.14 -11.53
CA GLY A 14 -4.56 -10.80 -12.38
C GLY A 14 -4.88 -11.87 -13.42
N THR A 15 -3.90 -12.71 -13.78
CA THR A 15 -4.13 -13.90 -14.61
C THR A 15 -4.84 -15.04 -13.86
N ARG A 16 -4.88 -15.01 -12.52
CA ARG A 16 -5.67 -15.94 -11.70
C ARG A 16 -7.04 -15.35 -11.42
N ASN A 17 -8.10 -16.15 -11.64
CA ASN A 17 -9.45 -15.81 -11.21
C ASN A 17 -9.57 -15.86 -9.68
N LEU A 18 -9.21 -14.75 -9.04
CA LEU A 18 -9.25 -14.58 -7.59
C LEU A 18 -10.58 -13.99 -7.14
N SER A 19 -11.12 -14.53 -6.04
CA SER A 19 -12.26 -13.94 -5.35
C SER A 19 -11.92 -12.54 -4.82
N TYR A 20 -12.94 -11.71 -4.61
CA TYR A 20 -12.79 -10.35 -4.09
C TYR A 20 -12.05 -10.31 -2.73
N THR A 21 -12.38 -11.23 -1.83
CA THR A 21 -11.70 -11.41 -0.54
C THR A 21 -10.23 -11.80 -0.73
N GLY A 22 -9.94 -12.69 -1.68
CA GLY A 22 -8.57 -13.07 -2.02
C GLY A 22 -7.76 -11.88 -2.54
N ARG A 23 -8.35 -11.04 -3.40
CA ARG A 23 -7.71 -9.81 -3.88
C ARG A 23 -7.43 -8.83 -2.74
N THR A 24 -8.36 -8.68 -1.81
CA THR A 24 -8.19 -7.81 -0.62
C THR A 24 -7.00 -8.25 0.22
N GLN A 25 -6.90 -9.56 0.49
CA GLN A 25 -5.79 -10.11 1.27
C GLN A 25 -4.44 -9.93 0.57
N LEU A 26 -4.40 -10.13 -0.75
CA LEU A 26 -3.20 -9.92 -1.56
C LEU A 26 -2.77 -8.46 -1.59
N VAL A 27 -3.70 -7.52 -1.76
CA VAL A 27 -3.40 -6.08 -1.68
C VAL A 27 -2.82 -5.74 -0.32
N ASN A 28 -3.44 -6.21 0.76
CA ASN A 28 -2.95 -5.93 2.11
C ASN A 28 -1.54 -6.50 2.34
N SER A 29 -1.30 -7.74 1.89
CA SER A 29 0.02 -8.39 1.96
C SER A 29 1.09 -7.64 1.18
N ILE A 30 0.81 -7.18 -0.04
CA ILE A 30 1.77 -6.40 -0.81
C ILE A 30 2.04 -5.05 -0.12
N LEU A 31 0.99 -4.33 0.29
CA LEU A 31 1.13 -3.02 0.90
C LEU A 31 1.94 -3.09 2.20
N LEU A 32 1.72 -4.12 3.01
CA LEU A 32 2.55 -4.46 4.18
C LEU A 32 4.01 -4.64 3.78
N GLN A 33 4.28 -5.47 2.78
CA GLN A 33 5.65 -5.81 2.37
C GLN A 33 6.40 -4.61 1.80
N VAL A 34 5.73 -3.80 0.98
CA VAL A 34 6.28 -2.54 0.46
C VAL A 34 6.54 -1.57 1.60
N HIS A 35 5.59 -1.43 2.53
CA HIS A 35 5.77 -0.56 3.67
C HIS A 35 6.99 -0.99 4.49
N THR A 36 7.02 -2.21 5.03
CA THR A 36 8.10 -2.67 5.91
C THR A 36 9.48 -2.58 5.27
N TYR A 37 9.59 -2.95 3.98
CA TYR A 37 10.88 -2.91 3.30
C TYR A 37 11.34 -1.48 3.01
N TRP A 38 10.47 -0.65 2.42
CA TRP A 38 10.88 0.69 1.99
C TRP A 38 10.92 1.68 3.14
N SER A 39 10.04 1.56 4.13
CA SER A 39 10.04 2.42 5.32
C SER A 39 11.25 2.22 6.22
N SER A 40 12.05 1.16 6.01
CA SER A 40 13.31 0.95 6.73
C SER A 40 14.51 1.56 6.00
N ILE A 41 14.39 1.80 4.69
CA ILE A 41 15.53 2.18 3.84
C ILE A 41 15.40 3.64 3.39
N PHE A 42 14.20 4.13 3.07
CA PHE A 42 13.99 5.47 2.52
C PHE A 42 12.67 6.11 2.97
N LEU A 43 12.66 7.45 3.06
CA LEU A 43 11.41 8.22 3.03
C LEU A 43 10.79 8.14 1.64
N LEU A 44 9.56 7.64 1.55
CA LEU A 44 8.85 7.55 0.28
C LEU A 44 8.21 8.90 -0.09
N PRO A 45 8.46 9.43 -1.31
CA PRO A 45 7.79 10.64 -1.77
C PRO A 45 6.31 10.36 -2.03
N LYS A 46 5.46 11.34 -1.68
CA LYS A 46 3.99 11.25 -1.79
C LYS A 46 3.48 10.82 -3.17
N LYS A 47 4.21 11.16 -4.24
CA LYS A 47 3.88 10.75 -5.61
C LYS A 47 3.92 9.22 -5.79
N VAL A 48 4.94 8.57 -5.23
CA VAL A 48 5.12 7.11 -5.33
C VAL A 48 4.05 6.39 -4.53
N LEU A 49 3.71 6.91 -3.34
CA LEU A 49 2.61 6.39 -2.52
C LEU A 49 1.29 6.46 -3.28
N LYS A 50 0.95 7.62 -3.86
CA LYS A 50 -0.26 7.78 -4.67
C LYS A 50 -0.31 6.82 -5.87
N SER A 51 0.80 6.65 -6.60
CA SER A 51 0.88 5.70 -7.70
C SER A 51 0.68 4.26 -7.23
N SER A 52 1.32 3.86 -6.13
CA SER A 52 1.15 2.53 -5.51
C SER A 52 -0.30 2.28 -5.11
N THR A 53 -0.91 3.23 -4.40
CA THR A 53 -2.31 3.17 -3.99
C THR A 53 -3.26 3.06 -5.18
N THR A 54 -2.99 3.79 -6.27
CA THR A 54 -3.80 3.74 -7.49
C THR A 54 -3.77 2.34 -8.13
N VAL A 55 -2.58 1.76 -8.25
CA VAL A 55 -2.40 0.41 -8.80
C VAL A 55 -3.10 -0.66 -7.93
N CYS A 56 -2.94 -0.58 -6.60
CA CYS A 56 -3.63 -1.47 -5.67
C CYS A 56 -5.16 -1.32 -5.75
N ARG A 57 -5.65 -0.08 -5.89
CA ARG A 57 -7.08 0.22 -6.04
C ARG A 57 -7.67 -0.36 -7.31
N ASN A 58 -6.96 -0.24 -8.43
CA ASN A 58 -7.39 -0.81 -9.70
C ASN A 58 -7.45 -2.35 -9.64
N PHE A 59 -6.42 -2.98 -9.08
CA PHE A 59 -6.37 -4.43 -8.92
C PHE A 59 -7.50 -4.96 -8.04
N LEU A 60 -7.80 -4.26 -6.96
CA LEU A 60 -8.83 -4.70 -6.02
C LEU A 60 -10.20 -4.82 -6.70
N TRP A 61 -10.61 -3.82 -7.49
CA TRP A 61 -11.93 -3.79 -8.11
C TRP A 61 -12.02 -4.50 -9.45
N SER A 62 -10.96 -4.46 -10.24
CA SER A 62 -11.01 -4.92 -11.63
C SER A 62 -10.13 -6.14 -11.88
N GLY A 63 -9.26 -6.49 -10.95
CA GLY A 63 -8.31 -7.60 -11.09
C GLY A 63 -7.15 -7.29 -12.03
N GLN A 64 -7.04 -6.05 -12.50
CA GLN A 64 -6.06 -5.59 -13.49
C GLN A 64 -5.34 -4.34 -12.95
N GLU A 65 -4.11 -4.11 -13.39
CA GLU A 65 -3.28 -2.96 -13.00
C GLU A 65 -3.87 -1.61 -13.47
N ASN A 66 -4.44 -1.61 -14.67
CA ASN A 66 -5.05 -0.46 -15.31
C ASN A 66 -6.51 -0.77 -15.58
N THR A 67 -7.41 0.10 -15.14
CA THR A 67 -8.82 -0.04 -15.47
C THR A 67 -9.49 1.32 -15.54
N SER A 68 -10.33 1.49 -16.57
CA SER A 68 -11.19 2.67 -16.75
C SER A 68 -12.42 2.70 -15.82
N ARG A 69 -12.67 1.65 -15.04
CA ARG A 69 -13.81 1.60 -14.12
C ARG A 69 -13.49 2.39 -12.87
N SER A 70 -14.29 3.43 -12.65
CA SER A 70 -14.16 4.24 -11.45
C SER A 70 -14.51 3.42 -10.21
N PRO A 71 -13.67 3.46 -9.18
CA PRO A 71 -13.94 2.76 -7.94
C PRO A 71 -15.18 3.28 -7.22
N LEU A 72 -16.10 2.36 -6.90
CA LEU A 72 -17.40 2.62 -6.27
C LEU A 72 -17.30 3.28 -4.89
N ILE A 73 -16.17 3.08 -4.20
CA ILE A 73 -15.95 3.54 -2.83
C ILE A 73 -14.63 4.33 -2.78
N ALA A 74 -14.63 5.42 -2.01
CA ALA A 74 -13.44 6.20 -1.70
C ALA A 74 -12.38 5.33 -0.99
N TRP A 75 -11.12 5.47 -1.39
CA TRP A 75 -10.04 4.63 -0.84
C TRP A 75 -9.89 4.78 0.68
N GLU A 76 -10.11 5.98 1.22
CA GLU A 76 -10.09 6.24 2.66
C GLU A 76 -11.14 5.42 3.43
N LYS A 77 -12.34 5.21 2.85
CA LYS A 77 -13.38 4.36 3.47
C LYS A 77 -12.98 2.88 3.42
N VAL A 78 -12.30 2.46 2.36
CA VAL A 78 -11.76 1.09 2.22
C VAL A 78 -10.68 0.81 3.27
N CYS A 79 -9.86 1.81 3.59
CA CYS A 79 -8.80 1.69 4.60
C CYS A 79 -9.28 1.65 6.05
N ARG A 80 -10.55 1.98 6.33
CA ARG A 80 -11.10 1.92 7.69
C ARG A 80 -11.09 0.51 8.26
N SER A 81 -11.13 0.42 9.58
CA SER A 81 -11.18 -0.87 10.27
C SER A 81 -12.42 -1.68 9.86
N LYS A 82 -12.32 -3.02 9.90
CA LYS A 82 -13.47 -3.90 9.65
C LYS A 82 -14.63 -3.63 10.62
N LYS A 83 -14.34 -3.16 11.83
CA LYS A 83 -15.34 -2.76 12.83
C LYS A 83 -16.13 -1.51 12.41
N GLU A 84 -15.57 -0.68 11.55
CA GLU A 84 -16.16 0.57 11.05
C GLU A 84 -16.74 0.40 9.63
N GLY A 85 -16.88 -0.85 9.15
CA GLY A 85 -17.39 -1.15 7.81
C GLY A 85 -16.37 -0.99 6.68
N GLY A 86 -15.07 -0.82 7.00
CA GLY A 86 -13.98 -0.83 6.02
C GLY A 86 -13.42 -2.22 5.75
N LEU A 87 -12.43 -2.31 4.86
CA LEU A 87 -11.75 -3.57 4.51
C LEU A 87 -10.52 -3.83 5.39
N GLY A 88 -10.11 -2.86 6.22
CA GLY A 88 -8.92 -2.95 7.07
C GLY A 88 -7.61 -2.92 6.29
N ILE A 89 -7.62 -2.30 5.10
CA ILE A 89 -6.42 -2.12 4.27
C ILE A 89 -5.60 -0.97 4.84
N MET A 90 -4.30 -1.14 5.01
CA MET A 90 -3.45 -0.04 5.47
C MET A 90 -3.43 1.14 4.50
N ASP A 91 -3.61 2.34 5.04
CA ASP A 91 -3.41 3.58 4.27
C ASP A 91 -1.91 3.94 4.20
N CYS A 92 -1.36 3.87 3.00
CA CYS A 92 0.06 4.14 2.76
C CYS A 92 0.48 5.56 3.17
N MET A 93 -0.41 6.54 3.14
CA MET A 93 -0.09 7.93 3.50
C MET A 93 0.10 8.08 5.01
N ILE A 94 -0.87 7.59 5.80
CA ILE A 94 -0.83 7.63 7.27
C ILE A 94 0.37 6.85 7.80
N TRP A 95 0.64 5.69 7.20
CA TRP A 95 1.79 4.86 7.59
C TRP A 95 3.13 5.47 7.22
N ASN A 96 3.22 6.19 6.10
CA ASN A 96 4.43 6.92 5.76
C ASN A 96 4.69 8.06 6.75
N GLU A 97 3.66 8.78 7.17
CA GLU A 97 3.77 9.80 8.21
C GLU A 97 4.24 9.22 9.55
N ALA A 98 3.67 8.07 9.95
CA ALA A 98 4.12 7.35 11.14
C ALA A 98 5.59 6.89 11.03
N ALA A 99 6.02 6.42 9.86
CA ALA A 99 7.42 6.06 9.62
C ALA A 99 8.35 7.27 9.75
N ILE A 100 7.96 8.42 9.19
CA ILE A 100 8.72 9.68 9.32
C ILE A 100 8.81 10.09 10.78
N ALA A 101 7.71 10.05 11.53
CA ALA A 101 7.71 10.36 12.96
C ALA A 101 8.65 9.44 13.74
N LYS A 102 8.68 8.13 13.42
CA LYS A 102 9.64 7.18 13.99
C LYS A 102 11.09 7.54 13.66
N TYR A 103 11.38 7.94 12.42
CA TYR A 103 12.71 8.41 12.04
C TYR A 103 13.13 9.66 12.80
N VAL A 104 12.25 10.66 12.88
CA VAL A 104 12.50 11.91 13.63
C VAL A 104 12.74 11.60 15.11
N TRP A 105 11.96 10.70 15.69
CA TRP A 105 12.13 10.26 17.07
C TRP A 105 13.47 9.57 17.31
N ASN A 106 13.90 8.70 16.38
CA ASN A 106 15.20 8.04 16.46
C ASN A 106 16.37 9.04 16.36
N ILE A 107 16.26 10.03 15.48
CA ILE A 107 17.25 11.12 15.36
C ILE A 107 17.29 11.95 16.64
N ALA A 108 16.12 12.32 17.19
CA ALA A 108 16.01 13.10 18.41
C ALA A 108 16.61 12.37 19.63
N LYS A 109 16.52 11.04 19.67
CA LYS A 109 17.13 10.22 20.71
C LYS A 109 18.64 10.01 20.57
N LYS A 110 19.30 10.56 19.53
CA LYS A 110 20.72 10.30 19.22
C LYS A 110 21.06 8.80 19.30
N THR A 111 20.14 7.94 18.90
CA THR A 111 20.48 6.54 18.64
C THR A 111 21.21 6.53 17.31
N ASP A 112 22.52 6.73 17.42
CA ASP A 112 23.50 6.57 16.36
C ASP A 112 23.43 5.13 15.85
N ASN A 113 22.47 4.85 14.98
CA ASN A 113 22.47 3.65 14.16
C ASN A 113 23.41 3.93 12.99
N LEU A 114 24.68 4.14 13.30
CA LEU A 114 25.78 3.78 12.41
C LEU A 114 25.64 2.27 12.21
N TRP A 115 25.02 1.90 11.09
CA TRP A 115 25.08 0.61 10.41
C TRP A 115 25.29 -0.64 11.27
#